data_AF-A0A2D7IL47-F1
#
_entry.id   AF-A0A2D7IL47-F1
#
_cell.length_a   1.000
_cell.length_b   1.000
_cell.length_c   1.000
_cell.angle_alpha   90.00
_cell.angle_beta   90.00
_cell.angle_gamma   90.00
#
_symmetry.space_group_name_H-M   'P 1'
#
loop_
_entity.id
_entity.type
_entity.pdbx_description
1 polymer ?
#
loop_
_entity_poly.entity_id
_entity_poly.type
_entity_poly.pdbx_seq_one_letter_code
_entity_poly.pdbx_strand_id
1 'polypeptide(L)'
;MFLFFIQGCVGPPEYSDGLIENTPAVINETDYFSLSIFGDKYDEKLEWNLSFNSNSTASLLTTLVTKDVNNSSTDSTFLLLMNELGDTVLNAFIMNEIIFTSLDSLKFMGTPSKVVFESDRFSGRLEYQIIIN
;
A
#
# COMPACT_ATOMS: atom_id res chain seq x y z
N MET A 1 -9.11 -16.20 -58.55
CA MET A 1 -8.46 -16.70 -57.33
C MET A 1 -8.64 -15.63 -56.26
N PHE A 2 -9.59 -15.82 -55.36
CA PHE A 2 -10.00 -14.83 -54.36
C PHE A 2 -9.09 -15.02 -53.12
N LEU A 3 -8.13 -14.11 -52.90
CA LEU A 3 -7.27 -14.12 -51.71
C LEU A 3 -7.93 -13.25 -50.64
N PHE A 4 -8.51 -13.93 -49.65
CA PHE A 4 -9.14 -13.32 -48.48
C PHE A 4 -8.11 -12.57 -47.63
N PHE A 5 -8.52 -11.36 -47.23
CA PHE A 5 -7.89 -10.53 -46.21
C PHE A 5 -7.83 -11.28 -44.87
N ILE A 6 -6.63 -11.41 -44.31
CA ILE A 6 -6.45 -11.54 -42.86
C ILE A 6 -6.18 -10.15 -42.30
N GLN A 7 -7.25 -9.37 -42.14
CA GLN A 7 -7.21 -8.25 -41.19
C GLN A 7 -7.02 -8.87 -39.81
N GLY A 8 -5.79 -8.80 -39.30
CA GLY A 8 -5.51 -9.13 -37.92
C GLY A 8 -6.28 -8.17 -37.03
N CYS A 9 -7.47 -8.57 -36.59
CA CYS A 9 -8.01 -8.12 -35.33
C CYS A 9 -7.04 -8.62 -34.25
N VAL A 10 -6.04 -7.80 -33.93
CA VAL A 10 -5.40 -7.87 -32.63
C VAL A 10 -6.52 -7.64 -31.62
N GLY A 11 -6.79 -8.65 -30.80
CA GLY A 11 -7.70 -8.51 -29.67
C GLY A 11 -7.24 -7.34 -28.80
N PRO A 12 -8.15 -6.70 -28.06
CA PRO A 12 -7.75 -5.74 -27.03
C PRO A 12 -6.64 -6.39 -26.18
N PRO A 13 -5.59 -5.65 -25.77
CA PRO A 13 -4.63 -6.20 -24.83
C PRO A 13 -5.40 -6.78 -23.64
N GLU A 14 -5.19 -8.06 -23.35
CA GLU A 14 -5.70 -8.65 -22.12
C GLU A 14 -4.96 -7.97 -20.97
N TYR A 15 -5.60 -6.99 -20.35
CA TYR A 15 -5.18 -6.58 -19.03
C TYR A 15 -5.56 -7.73 -18.09
N SER A 16 -4.59 -8.46 -17.55
CA SER A 16 -4.86 -9.23 -16.34
C SER A 16 -5.27 -8.21 -15.29
N ASP A 17 -6.51 -8.26 -14.84
CA ASP A 17 -7.19 -7.26 -13.97
C ASP A 17 -6.57 -7.18 -12.55
N GLY A 18 -5.29 -6.84 -12.48
CA GLY A 18 -4.47 -6.80 -11.28
C GLY A 18 -3.73 -5.47 -11.13
N LEU A 19 -2.94 -5.34 -10.07
CA LEU A 19 -2.16 -4.13 -9.80
C LEU A 19 -1.27 -3.76 -10.99
N ILE A 20 -1.27 -2.47 -11.34
CA ILE A 20 -0.37 -1.90 -12.34
C ILE A 20 1.01 -1.77 -11.70
N GLU A 21 2.04 -2.25 -12.39
CA GLU A 21 3.43 -2.18 -11.92
C GLU A 21 3.83 -0.74 -11.60
N ASN A 22 4.51 -0.55 -10.47
CA ASN A 22 5.04 0.73 -9.99
C ASN A 22 3.98 1.85 -9.90
N THR A 23 2.69 1.48 -9.80
CA THR A 23 1.58 2.42 -9.66
C THR A 23 0.78 2.04 -8.41
N PRO A 24 0.83 2.86 -7.34
CA PRO A 24 0.05 2.59 -6.13
C PRO A 24 -1.45 2.62 -6.41
N ALA A 25 -2.17 1.61 -5.92
CA ALA A 25 -3.62 1.66 -5.80
C ALA A 25 -3.97 2.08 -4.36
N VAL A 26 -4.77 3.14 -4.23
CA VAL A 26 -5.05 3.77 -2.94
C VAL A 26 -6.55 4.01 -2.79
N ILE A 27 -7.08 3.65 -1.62
CA ILE A 27 -8.43 4.03 -1.16
C ILE A 27 -8.24 4.84 0.12
N ASN A 28 -8.90 5.99 0.24
CA ASN A 28 -8.78 6.89 1.38
C ASN A 28 -10.14 7.47 1.75
N GLU A 29 -10.88 6.72 2.54
CA GLU A 29 -12.21 7.06 3.04
C GLU A 29 -12.13 7.51 4.52
N THR A 30 -13.27 7.85 5.11
CA THR A 30 -13.33 8.40 6.47
C THR A 30 -13.08 7.39 7.59
N ASP A 31 -13.20 6.09 7.28
CA ASP A 31 -13.06 4.97 8.22
C ASP A 31 -12.16 3.83 7.69
N TYR A 32 -11.69 3.95 6.44
CA TYR A 32 -10.90 2.94 5.75
C TYR A 32 -9.81 3.56 4.89
N PHE A 33 -8.59 3.02 5.00
CA PHE A 33 -7.52 3.31 4.06
C PHE A 33 -6.87 2.02 3.59
N SER A 34 -6.54 1.95 2.30
CA SER A 34 -5.70 0.90 1.75
C SER A 34 -4.65 1.44 0.81
N LEU A 35 -3.52 0.74 0.80
CA LEU A 35 -2.41 0.93 -0.11
C LEU A 35 -1.99 -0.43 -0.64
N SER A 36 -2.04 -0.59 -1.96
CA SER A 36 -1.57 -1.77 -2.67
C SER A 36 -0.49 -1.37 -3.67
N ILE A 37 0.66 -2.05 -3.63
CA ILE A 37 1.80 -1.78 -4.52
C ILE A 37 2.28 -3.10 -5.13
N PHE A 38 2.45 -3.11 -6.45
CA PHE A 38 3.25 -4.10 -7.16
C PHE A 38 4.51 -3.41 -7.68
N GLY A 39 5.63 -3.58 -6.95
CA GLY A 39 6.89 -2.90 -7.22
C GLY A 39 7.86 -3.75 -8.04
N ASP A 40 8.47 -3.14 -9.05
CA ASP A 40 9.73 -3.57 -9.66
C ASP A 40 10.73 -2.43 -9.55
N LYS A 41 11.65 -2.54 -8.57
CA LYS A 41 12.62 -1.50 -8.21
C LYS A 41 11.97 -0.13 -8.02
N TYR A 42 10.82 -0.10 -7.37
CA TYR A 42 10.05 1.10 -7.11
C TYR A 42 10.80 2.04 -6.16
N ASP A 43 11.02 3.28 -6.57
CA ASP A 43 11.84 4.27 -5.88
C ASP A 43 11.08 5.60 -5.82
N GLU A 44 10.30 5.76 -4.75
CA GLU A 44 9.43 6.91 -4.57
C GLU A 44 9.23 7.18 -3.07
N LYS A 45 8.93 8.45 -2.77
CA LYS A 45 8.42 8.87 -1.47
C LYS A 45 7.03 9.45 -1.62
N LEU A 46 6.05 8.75 -1.09
CA LEU A 46 4.64 9.09 -1.17
C LEU A 46 4.04 9.32 0.21
N GLU A 47 3.17 10.32 0.30
CA GLU A 47 2.46 10.67 1.52
C GLU A 47 0.97 10.81 1.23
N TRP A 48 0.15 10.24 2.10
CA TRP A 48 -1.31 10.38 2.06
C TRP A 48 -1.82 10.90 3.39
N ASN A 49 -2.46 12.07 3.36
CA ASN A 49 -3.23 12.56 4.51
C ASN A 49 -4.52 11.74 4.60
N LEU A 50 -4.78 11.16 5.76
CA LEU A 50 -5.95 10.34 6.01
C LEU A 50 -7.17 11.21 6.28
N SER A 51 -8.32 10.79 5.74
CA SER A 51 -9.61 11.48 5.94
C SER A 51 -10.32 11.05 7.23
N PHE A 52 -9.59 10.44 8.16
CA PHE A 52 -10.15 9.78 9.33
C PHE A 52 -10.79 10.76 10.31
N ASN A 53 -12.04 10.48 10.67
CA ASN A 53 -12.77 11.22 11.69
C ASN A 53 -13.27 10.23 12.73
N SER A 54 -12.57 10.18 13.87
CA SER A 54 -12.87 9.22 14.92
C SER A 54 -12.82 9.83 16.30
N ASN A 55 -13.50 9.19 17.24
CA ASN A 55 -13.46 9.54 18.65
C ASN A 55 -12.44 8.67 19.39
N SER A 56 -12.00 9.12 20.57
CA SER A 56 -10.95 8.45 21.35
C SER A 56 -11.34 7.08 21.92
N THR A 57 -12.57 6.59 21.67
CA THR A 57 -13.01 5.25 22.11
C THR A 57 -12.92 4.19 21.02
N ALA A 58 -12.71 4.60 19.77
CA ALA A 58 -12.53 3.66 18.66
C ALA A 58 -11.21 2.90 18.75
N SER A 59 -11.12 1.84 17.96
CA SER A 59 -9.91 1.04 17.76
C SER A 59 -9.52 1.04 16.28
N LEU A 60 -8.22 0.91 16.01
CA LEU A 60 -7.66 0.78 14.68
C LEU A 60 -7.26 -0.68 14.44
N LEU A 61 -7.89 -1.32 13.46
CA LEU A 61 -7.38 -2.56 12.89
C LEU A 61 -6.32 -2.19 11.85
N THR A 62 -5.10 -2.68 12.02
CA THR A 62 -4.00 -2.50 11.06
C THR A 62 -3.61 -3.86 10.48
N THR A 63 -3.43 -3.93 9.17
CA THR A 63 -2.91 -5.11 8.49
C THR A 63 -1.83 -4.70 7.49
N LEU A 64 -0.68 -5.40 7.53
CA LEU A 64 0.39 -5.27 6.55
C LEU A 64 0.78 -6.67 6.09
N VAL A 65 0.67 -6.92 4.79
CA VAL A 65 1.12 -8.13 4.15
C VAL A 65 2.06 -7.78 3.01
N THR A 66 3.22 -8.43 2.96
CA THR A 66 4.13 -8.34 1.82
C THR A 66 4.44 -9.72 1.28
N LYS A 67 4.58 -9.82 -0.04
CA LYS A 67 4.78 -11.09 -0.75
C LYS A 67 5.75 -10.91 -1.89
N ASP A 68 6.53 -11.94 -2.19
CA ASP A 68 7.51 -11.94 -3.27
C ASP A 68 8.53 -10.79 -3.14
N VAL A 69 8.86 -10.43 -1.89
CA VAL A 69 9.83 -9.37 -1.58
C VAL A 69 11.23 -9.84 -2.00
N ASN A 70 11.89 -9.07 -2.85
CA ASN A 70 13.21 -9.38 -3.39
C ASN A 70 14.12 -8.15 -3.32
N ASN A 71 14.19 -7.54 -2.15
CA ASN A 71 15.08 -6.41 -1.87
C ASN A 71 16.51 -6.92 -1.62
N SER A 72 17.50 -6.23 -2.17
CA SER A 72 18.91 -6.45 -1.88
C SER A 72 19.31 -5.82 -0.54
N SER A 73 20.50 -6.14 -0.03
CA SER A 73 21.00 -5.58 1.24
C SER A 73 21.28 -4.07 1.20
N THR A 74 21.28 -3.46 0.02
CA THR A 74 21.45 -2.01 -0.17
C THR A 74 20.13 -1.28 -0.40
N ASP A 75 19.06 -2.00 -0.70
CA ASP A 75 17.74 -1.41 -0.92
C ASP A 75 17.09 -1.10 0.44
N SER A 76 16.13 -0.19 0.46
CA SER A 76 15.39 0.15 1.68
C SER A 76 13.93 0.44 1.38
N THR A 77 13.04 0.05 2.28
CA THR A 77 11.61 0.31 2.13
C THR A 77 10.99 0.47 3.51
N PHE A 78 10.29 1.57 3.70
CA PHE A 78 9.63 1.92 4.94
C PHE A 78 8.16 2.25 4.68
N LEU A 79 7.30 1.75 5.57
CA LEU A 79 5.91 2.15 5.66
C LEU A 79 5.66 2.72 7.05
N LEU A 80 5.21 3.95 7.12
CA LEU A 80 4.97 4.67 8.36
C LEU A 80 3.50 5.07 8.49
N LEU A 81 2.98 4.97 9.71
CA LEU A 81 1.71 5.58 10.12
C LEU A 81 2.01 6.65 11.16
N MET A 82 1.51 7.85 10.93
CA MET A 82 1.61 8.97 11.87
C MET A 82 0.23 9.34 12.41
N ASN A 83 0.18 9.76 13.67
CA ASN A 83 -1.03 10.28 14.29
C ASN A 83 -1.18 11.81 14.10
N GLU A 84 -2.27 12.39 14.57
CA GLU A 84 -2.58 13.82 14.50
C GLU A 84 -1.62 14.72 15.29
N LEU A 85 -0.89 14.15 16.25
CA LEU A 85 0.15 14.83 17.03
C LEU A 85 1.50 14.86 16.31
N GLY A 86 1.63 14.12 15.21
CA GLY A 86 2.89 13.96 14.46
C GLY A 86 3.78 12.83 14.98
N ASP A 87 3.31 12.02 15.93
CA ASP A 87 4.03 10.85 16.40
C ASP A 87 3.90 9.69 15.41
N THR A 88 5.00 8.96 15.22
CA THR A 88 4.99 7.72 14.45
C THR A 88 4.42 6.58 15.29
N VAL A 89 3.25 6.06 14.91
CA VAL A 89 2.57 4.96 15.61
C VAL A 89 2.83 3.59 14.98
N LEU A 90 3.27 3.56 13.72
CA LEU A 90 3.81 2.37 13.04
C LEU A 90 5.04 2.76 12.24
N ASN A 91 6.10 1.95 12.31
CA ASN A 91 7.25 2.03 11.42
C ASN A 91 7.65 0.61 11.00
N ALA A 92 7.28 0.22 9.79
CA ALA A 92 7.59 -1.08 9.21
C ALA A 92 8.77 -0.95 8.24
N PHE A 93 9.88 -1.61 8.56
CA PHE A 93 11.02 -1.77 7.65
C PHE A 93 10.89 -3.07 6.85
N ILE A 94 10.72 -2.96 5.54
CA ILE A 94 10.32 -4.06 4.65
C ILE A 94 11.55 -4.58 3.91
N MET A 95 12.22 -5.57 4.50
CA MET A 95 13.34 -6.29 3.87
C MET A 95 12.96 -7.69 3.39
N ASN A 96 11.91 -8.26 3.96
CA ASN A 96 11.43 -9.61 3.67
C ASN A 96 9.89 -9.62 3.66
N GLU A 97 9.31 -10.80 3.45
CA GLU A 97 7.87 -11.03 3.62
C GLU A 97 7.45 -10.73 5.06
N ILE A 98 6.37 -9.96 5.21
CA ILE A 98 5.75 -9.57 6.47
C ILE A 98 4.29 -10.02 6.42
N ILE A 99 3.81 -10.59 7.53
CA ILE A 99 2.39 -10.80 7.78
C ILE A 99 2.13 -10.23 9.18
N PHE A 100 1.50 -9.06 9.23
CA PHE A 100 1.25 -8.32 10.45
C PHE A 100 -0.22 -7.94 10.55
N THR A 101 -0.80 -8.11 11.74
CA THR A 101 -2.10 -7.59 12.09
C THR A 101 -2.11 -7.13 13.55
N SER A 102 -2.74 -5.99 13.83
CA SER A 102 -2.92 -5.48 15.19
C SER A 102 -4.28 -4.81 15.34
N LEU A 103 -4.77 -4.76 16.57
CA LEU A 103 -5.96 -4.02 16.95
C LEU A 103 -5.60 -3.13 18.14
N ASP A 104 -5.49 -1.83 17.88
CA ASP A 104 -4.95 -0.86 18.83
C ASP A 104 -6.00 0.19 19.18
N SER A 105 -6.08 0.63 20.45
CA SER A 105 -7.06 1.64 20.85
C SER A 105 -6.56 3.05 20.53
N LEU A 106 -7.41 3.84 19.85
CA LEU A 106 -7.12 5.24 19.51
C LEU A 106 -6.89 6.11 20.75
N LYS A 107 -7.39 5.70 21.92
CA LYS A 107 -7.14 6.37 23.20
C LYS A 107 -5.65 6.53 23.53
N PHE A 108 -4.84 5.55 23.13
CA PHE A 108 -3.41 5.52 23.47
C PHE A 108 -2.51 5.92 22.30
N MET A 109 -2.90 5.58 21.07
CA MET A 109 -2.11 5.87 19.88
C MET A 109 -2.42 7.23 19.23
N GLY A 110 -3.56 7.85 19.55
CA GLY A 110 -4.07 9.01 18.82
C GLY A 110 -4.79 8.60 17.53
N THR A 111 -5.37 9.57 16.85
CA THR A 111 -6.08 9.37 15.59
C THR A 111 -5.07 9.35 14.43
N PRO A 112 -5.01 8.29 13.61
CA PRO A 112 -4.14 8.26 12.45
C PRO A 112 -4.44 9.42 11.50
N SER A 113 -3.38 10.11 11.06
CA SER A 113 -3.49 11.33 10.25
C SER A 113 -2.77 11.23 8.91
N LYS A 114 -1.72 10.40 8.81
CA LYS A 114 -0.90 10.29 7.61
C LYS A 114 -0.27 8.92 7.45
N VAL A 115 -0.28 8.40 6.23
CA VAL A 115 0.53 7.25 5.80
C VAL A 115 1.68 7.75 4.94
N VAL A 116 2.88 7.23 5.18
CA VAL A 116 4.06 7.52 4.36
C VAL A 116 4.65 6.20 3.87
N PHE A 117 4.87 6.11 2.56
CA PHE A 117 5.63 5.04 1.94
C PHE A 117 6.90 5.65 1.35
N GLU A 118 8.06 5.13 1.75
CA GLU A 118 9.36 5.58 1.26
C GLU A 118 10.17 4.36 0.84
N SER A 119 10.52 4.28 -0.43
CA SER A 119 11.32 3.18 -0.96
C SER A 119 12.50 3.67 -1.78
N ASP A 120 13.61 2.95 -1.61
CA ASP A 120 14.75 2.89 -2.52
C ASP A 120 14.75 1.48 -3.11
N ARG A 121 14.16 1.37 -4.32
CA ARG A 121 14.13 0.17 -5.16
C ARG A 121 13.34 -1.03 -4.61
N PHE A 122 12.17 -0.78 -4.02
CA PHE A 122 11.27 -1.84 -3.56
C PHE A 122 10.87 -2.78 -4.70
N SER A 123 11.08 -4.09 -4.49
CA SER A 123 10.63 -5.13 -5.42
C SER A 123 9.79 -6.16 -4.68
N GLY A 124 8.53 -6.32 -5.10
CA GLY A 124 7.57 -7.23 -4.48
C GLY A 124 6.14 -6.70 -4.46
N ARG A 125 5.29 -7.34 -3.65
CA ARG A 125 3.90 -6.94 -3.43
C ARG A 125 3.74 -6.44 -2.00
N LEU A 126 2.99 -5.35 -1.83
CA LEU A 126 2.63 -4.79 -0.54
C LEU A 126 1.14 -4.54 -0.51
N GLU A 127 0.49 -5.02 0.54
CA GLU A 127 -0.90 -4.75 0.86
C GLU A 127 -0.96 -4.20 2.29
N TYR A 128 -1.38 -2.96 2.42
CA TYR A 128 -1.54 -2.29 3.70
C TYR A 128 -2.96 -1.78 3.83
N GLN A 129 -3.58 -2.05 4.98
CA GLN A 129 -4.95 -1.67 5.26
C GLN A 129 -5.08 -1.21 6.70
N ILE A 130 -5.84 -0.14 6.91
CA ILE A 130 -6.24 0.32 8.23
C ILE A 130 -7.74 0.61 8.24
N ILE A 131 -8.40 0.17 9.30
CA ILE A 131 -9.85 0.29 9.48
C ILE A 131 -10.12 0.82 10.88
N ILE A 132 -10.92 1.88 10.99
CA ILE A 132 -11.41 2.37 12.28
C ILE A 132 -12.73 1.66 12.63
N ASN A 133 -12.84 1.19 13.87
CA ASN A 133 -14.03 0.53 14.43
C ASN A 133 -14.39 1.13 15.80
#